data_AF-A0A1Q7QTC3-F1
#
_entry.id   AF-A0A1Q7QTC3-F1
#
_cell.length_a   1.000
_cell.length_b   1.000
_cell.length_c   1.000
_cell.angle_alpha   90.00
_cell.angle_beta   90.00
_cell.angle_gamma   90.00
#
_symmetry.space_group_name_H-M   'P 1'
#
loop_
_entity.id
_entity.type
_entity.pdbx_description
1 polymer ?
#
loop_
_entity_poly.entity_id
_entity_poly.type
_entity_poly.pdbx_seq_one_letter_code
_entity_poly.pdbx_strand_id
1 'polypeptide(L)'
;MGRGRDATNFSSETADSARLPQRPRPRIESLTDLVFGLALSIGAIILISKQPTDPVDLYRAIVGFGFSFLILIQIWFRFTEVMSVLPVQTTWTRVLNTILLFLVALEPYLFNILPLFLSPLQTFSELYDVTSSLYALDIGAIYGILAVFTHILASEERKLVAPDLLRRYKLSRNLEIVVATIFLVSAIPQIWTLDARYTIWASTFFVYRGGNLVRGLQKRRKAP
;
A
#
# COMPACT_ATOMS: atom_id res chain seq x y z
N MET A 1 58.22 -29.76 -41.95
CA MET A 1 57.35 -30.96 -42.07
C MET A 1 56.95 -31.34 -40.65
N GLY A 2 55.68 -31.16 -40.28
CA GLY A 2 55.20 -31.38 -38.90
C GLY A 2 54.00 -30.48 -38.59
N ARG A 3 52.85 -31.07 -38.35
CA ARG A 3 51.48 -30.53 -38.35
C ARG A 3 51.00 -30.33 -36.91
N GLY A 4 50.27 -29.26 -36.62
CA GLY A 4 49.51 -29.12 -35.37
C GLY A 4 48.75 -27.79 -35.31
N ARG A 5 47.42 -27.86 -35.33
CA ARG A 5 46.49 -26.74 -35.10
C ARG A 5 46.55 -26.35 -33.61
N ASP A 6 46.22 -25.10 -33.29
CA ASP A 6 45.33 -24.69 -32.20
C ASP A 6 45.60 -23.25 -31.77
N ALA A 7 44.67 -22.33 -32.07
CA ALA A 7 44.41 -21.11 -31.32
C ALA A 7 43.19 -20.36 -31.92
N THR A 8 42.04 -21.04 -31.98
CA THR A 8 40.74 -20.37 -32.00
C THR A 8 40.26 -20.22 -30.56
N ASN A 9 39.62 -19.09 -30.26
CA ASN A 9 38.77 -18.83 -29.10
C ASN A 9 39.48 -18.50 -27.77
N PHE A 10 39.76 -17.22 -27.54
CA PHE A 10 39.95 -16.71 -26.18
C PHE A 10 39.21 -15.38 -25.92
N SER A 11 38.30 -14.97 -26.81
CA SER A 11 37.73 -13.60 -26.77
C SER A 11 36.21 -13.53 -26.67
N SER A 12 35.52 -14.63 -26.38
CA SER A 12 34.04 -14.64 -26.32
C SER A 12 33.43 -15.05 -24.97
N GLU A 13 34.22 -15.40 -23.96
CA GLU A 13 33.68 -15.94 -22.69
C GLU A 13 33.41 -14.90 -21.59
N THR A 14 33.80 -13.63 -21.76
CA THR A 14 33.61 -12.60 -20.72
C THR A 14 32.36 -11.74 -20.90
N ALA A 15 31.51 -12.02 -21.90
CA ALA A 15 30.34 -11.21 -22.22
C ALA A 15 28.98 -11.85 -21.84
N ASP A 16 28.97 -13.00 -21.13
CA ASP A 16 27.73 -13.71 -20.81
C ASP A 16 27.36 -13.70 -19.30
N SER A 17 28.10 -12.97 -18.47
CA SER A 17 27.92 -13.00 -17.00
C SER A 17 26.96 -11.95 -16.41
N ALA A 18 26.13 -11.26 -17.22
CA ALA A 18 25.26 -10.19 -16.70
C ALA A 18 23.79 -10.26 -17.12
N ARG A 19 23.30 -11.39 -17.65
CA ARG A 19 21.86 -11.62 -17.75
C ARG A 19 21.39 -12.37 -16.52
N LEU A 20 21.19 -11.61 -15.43
CA LEU A 20 20.34 -12.10 -14.34
C LEU A 20 19.05 -12.62 -14.99
N PRO A 21 18.61 -13.86 -14.69
CA PRO A 21 17.37 -14.38 -15.25
C PRO A 21 16.25 -13.40 -14.86
N GLN A 22 15.76 -12.64 -15.84
CA GLN A 22 14.57 -11.83 -15.69
C GLN A 22 13.43 -12.82 -15.45
N ARG A 23 13.17 -13.10 -14.17
CA ARG A 23 11.99 -13.85 -13.76
C ARG A 23 10.79 -13.08 -14.34
N PRO A 24 10.01 -13.66 -15.26
CA PRO A 24 8.88 -12.96 -15.85
C PRO A 24 7.97 -12.50 -14.71
N ARG A 25 7.83 -11.18 -14.51
CA ARG A 25 6.94 -10.67 -13.47
C ARG A 25 5.54 -11.17 -13.79
N PRO A 26 4.82 -11.79 -12.84
CA PRO A 26 3.43 -12.17 -13.06
C PRO A 26 2.64 -10.95 -13.54
N ARG A 27 1.90 -11.09 -14.65
CA ARG A 27 1.19 -9.99 -15.33
C ARG A 27 0.28 -9.16 -14.40
N ILE A 28 -0.20 -9.77 -13.31
CA ILE A 28 -1.08 -9.14 -12.30
C ILE A 28 -0.33 -8.13 -11.43
N GLU A 29 0.95 -8.40 -11.13
CA GLU A 29 1.79 -7.48 -10.36
C GLU A 29 2.03 -6.19 -11.16
N SER A 30 2.34 -6.33 -12.46
CA SER A 30 2.51 -5.19 -13.37
C SER A 30 1.24 -4.34 -13.52
N LEU A 31 0.06 -4.97 -13.57
CA LEU A 31 -1.20 -4.24 -13.64
C LEU A 31 -1.45 -3.46 -12.35
N THR A 32 -1.17 -4.08 -11.21
CA THR A 32 -1.37 -3.46 -9.91
C THR A 32 -0.45 -2.26 -9.71
N ASP A 33 0.84 -2.40 -10.00
CA ASP A 33 1.80 -1.31 -9.93
C ASP A 33 1.39 -0.12 -10.81
N LEU A 34 0.81 -0.39 -11.99
CA LEU A 34 0.30 0.65 -12.88
C LEU A 34 -0.89 1.39 -12.25
N VAL A 35 -1.87 0.68 -11.68
CA VAL A 35 -3.04 1.30 -11.04
C VAL A 35 -2.63 2.16 -9.85
N PHE A 36 -1.73 1.68 -8.99
CA PHE A 36 -1.20 2.48 -7.88
C PHE A 36 -0.45 3.72 -8.37
N GLY A 37 0.43 3.57 -9.36
CA GLY A 37 1.15 4.69 -9.96
C GLY A 37 0.20 5.72 -10.58
N LEU A 38 -0.88 5.27 -11.22
CA LEU A 38 -1.91 6.12 -11.80
C LEU A 38 -2.72 6.86 -10.72
N ALA A 39 -3.13 6.19 -9.65
CA ALA A 39 -3.84 6.82 -8.54
C ALA A 39 -3.00 7.95 -7.91
N LEU A 40 -1.71 7.68 -7.65
CA LEU A 40 -0.75 8.67 -7.15
C LEU A 40 -0.58 9.86 -8.12
N SER A 41 -0.50 9.57 -9.42
CA SER A 41 -0.37 10.60 -10.45
C SER A 41 -1.61 11.48 -10.55
N ILE A 42 -2.81 10.89 -10.49
CA ILE A 42 -4.07 11.64 -10.49
C ILE A 42 -4.16 12.53 -9.24
N GLY A 43 -3.78 12.01 -8.06
CA GLY A 43 -3.70 12.81 -6.84
C GLY A 43 -2.80 14.05 -7.00
N ALA A 44 -1.65 13.89 -7.66
CA ALA A 44 -0.75 15.01 -7.93
C ALA A 44 -1.32 16.01 -8.96
N ILE A 45 -2.01 15.53 -9.99
CA ILE A 45 -2.69 16.39 -10.98
C ILE A 45 -3.78 17.24 -10.30
N ILE A 46 -4.57 16.65 -9.41
CA ILE A 46 -5.60 17.36 -8.64
C ILE A 46 -4.97 18.49 -7.81
N LEU A 47 -3.80 18.25 -7.21
CA LEU A 47 -3.06 19.28 -6.47
C LEU A 47 -2.63 20.43 -7.39
N ILE A 48 -2.11 20.13 -8.59
CA ILE A 48 -1.69 21.14 -9.58
C ILE A 48 -2.89 21.95 -10.09
N SER A 49 -4.05 21.32 -10.27
CA SER A 49 -5.25 22.00 -10.75
C SER A 49 -5.88 22.96 -9.73
N LYS A 50 -5.48 22.90 -8.45
CA LYS A 50 -5.94 23.84 -7.42
C LYS A 50 -4.96 24.99 -7.30
N GLN A 51 -5.34 26.13 -7.86
CA GLN A 51 -4.55 27.36 -7.75
C GLN A 51 -4.80 28.00 -6.37
N PRO A 52 -3.82 28.02 -5.46
CA PRO A 52 -4.02 28.57 -4.12
C PRO A 52 -4.13 30.10 -4.21
N THR A 53 -5.17 30.65 -3.60
CA THR A 53 -5.40 32.10 -3.49
C THR A 53 -4.74 32.68 -2.25
N ASP A 54 -4.62 31.89 -1.18
CA ASP A 54 -4.02 32.28 0.09
C ASP A 54 -2.86 31.34 0.49
N PRO A 55 -1.85 31.83 1.25
CA PRO A 55 -0.75 30.99 1.76
C PRO A 55 -1.25 29.81 2.61
N VAL A 56 -2.33 30.01 3.36
CA VAL A 56 -2.94 28.96 4.19
C VAL A 56 -3.48 27.81 3.34
N ASP A 57 -4.07 28.13 2.17
CA ASP A 57 -4.62 27.13 1.26
C ASP A 57 -3.51 26.31 0.60
N LEU A 58 -2.36 26.94 0.29
CA LEU A 58 -1.17 26.23 -0.17
C LEU A 58 -0.70 25.18 0.85
N TYR A 59 -0.56 25.57 2.13
CA TYR A 59 -0.13 24.63 3.17
C TYR A 59 -1.12 23.48 3.35
N ARG A 60 -2.43 23.77 3.36
CA ARG A 60 -3.47 22.74 3.48
C ARG A 60 -3.45 21.76 2.30
N ALA A 61 -3.30 22.26 1.08
CA ALA A 61 -3.25 21.44 -0.11
C ALA A 61 -2.02 20.51 -0.11
N ILE A 62 -0.83 21.02 0.27
CA ILE A 62 0.39 20.22 0.39
C ILE A 62 0.23 19.15 1.47
N VAL A 63 -0.27 19.51 2.65
CA VAL A 63 -0.46 18.57 3.77
C VAL A 63 -1.48 17.48 3.40
N GLY A 64 -2.58 17.85 2.76
CA GLY A 64 -3.60 16.90 2.30
C GLY A 64 -3.06 15.93 1.27
N PHE A 65 -2.43 16.45 0.22
CA PHE A 65 -1.79 15.59 -0.77
C PHE A 65 -0.77 14.66 -0.13
N GLY A 66 0.08 15.18 0.76
CA GLY A 66 1.05 14.36 1.50
C GLY A 66 0.38 13.27 2.34
N PHE A 67 -0.75 13.57 2.98
CA PHE A 67 -1.52 12.59 3.75
C PHE A 67 -2.08 11.47 2.87
N SER A 68 -2.77 11.80 1.77
CA SER A 68 -3.30 10.82 0.81
C SER A 68 -2.17 9.98 0.16
N PHE A 69 -1.11 10.65 -0.28
CA PHE A 69 0.07 10.00 -0.84
C PHE A 69 0.68 8.97 0.13
N LEU A 70 0.83 9.34 1.41
CA LEU A 70 1.37 8.45 2.43
C LEU A 70 0.47 7.24 2.68
N ILE A 71 -0.86 7.40 2.64
CA ILE A 71 -1.80 6.27 2.75
C ILE A 71 -1.62 5.33 1.54
N LEU A 72 -1.67 5.86 0.32
CA LEU A 72 -1.57 5.07 -0.91
C LEU A 72 -0.24 4.32 -1.02
N ILE A 73 0.89 4.99 -0.75
CA ILE A 73 2.20 4.32 -0.82
C ILE A 73 2.35 3.27 0.29
N GLN A 74 1.77 3.52 1.47
CA GLN A 74 1.77 2.53 2.55
C GLN A 74 0.95 1.30 2.17
N ILE A 75 -0.22 1.47 1.55
CA ILE A 75 -1.02 0.36 1.02
C ILE A 75 -0.22 -0.39 -0.05
N TRP A 76 0.39 0.33 -1.00
CA TRP A 76 1.19 -0.26 -2.08
C TRP A 76 2.33 -1.12 -1.55
N PHE A 77 3.14 -0.60 -0.60
CA PHE A 77 4.23 -1.38 0.00
C PHE A 77 3.76 -2.70 0.60
N ARG A 78 2.57 -2.70 1.23
CA ARG A 78 2.01 -3.88 1.89
C ARG A 78 1.46 -4.86 0.88
N PHE A 79 0.78 -4.34 -0.14
CA PHE A 79 0.36 -5.12 -1.28
C PHE A 79 1.54 -5.87 -1.92
N THR A 80 2.63 -5.17 -2.24
CA THR A 80 3.83 -5.77 -2.84
C THR A 80 4.47 -6.80 -1.91
N GLU A 81 4.58 -6.50 -0.60
CA GLU A 81 5.11 -7.46 0.38
C GLU A 81 4.30 -8.77 0.38
N VAL A 82 2.97 -8.67 0.35
CA VAL A 82 2.08 -9.83 0.41
C VAL A 82 2.00 -10.60 -0.92
N MET A 83 1.93 -9.91 -2.06
CA MET A 83 1.83 -10.56 -3.36
C MET A 83 3.15 -11.15 -3.87
N SER A 84 4.30 -10.65 -3.40
CA SER A 84 5.60 -11.21 -3.78
C SER A 84 5.81 -12.68 -3.37
N VAL A 85 5.02 -13.16 -2.41
CA VAL A 85 5.12 -14.49 -1.79
C VAL A 85 3.87 -15.35 -1.98
N LEU A 86 2.74 -14.76 -2.37
CA LEU A 86 1.51 -15.53 -2.62
C LEU A 86 1.58 -16.29 -3.95
N PRO A 87 1.19 -17.58 -3.98
CA PRO A 87 0.98 -18.30 -5.22
C PRO A 87 -0.27 -17.76 -5.92
N VAL A 88 -0.08 -16.93 -6.95
CA VAL A 88 -1.11 -16.19 -7.72
C VAL A 88 -2.16 -17.09 -8.43
N GLN A 89 -2.08 -18.42 -8.29
CA GLN A 89 -2.84 -19.37 -9.11
C GLN A 89 -4.32 -19.55 -8.73
N THR A 90 -4.80 -18.97 -7.63
CA THR A 90 -6.19 -19.16 -7.19
C THR A 90 -7.15 -18.09 -7.76
N THR A 91 -8.30 -18.49 -8.30
CA THR A 91 -9.34 -17.58 -8.83
C THR A 91 -9.84 -16.57 -7.79
N TRP A 92 -9.94 -16.99 -6.53
CA TRP A 92 -10.35 -16.12 -5.42
C TRP A 92 -9.39 -14.96 -5.21
N THR A 93 -8.07 -15.22 -5.17
CA THR A 93 -7.04 -14.19 -5.00
C THR A 93 -7.10 -13.16 -6.12
N ARG A 94 -7.42 -13.59 -7.35
CA ARG A 94 -7.61 -12.68 -8.50
C ARG A 94 -8.82 -11.77 -8.33
N VAL A 95 -9.95 -12.28 -7.85
CA VAL A 95 -11.15 -11.46 -7.59
C VAL A 95 -10.90 -10.43 -6.50
N LEU A 96 -10.32 -10.84 -5.35
CA LEU A 96 -9.98 -9.90 -4.29
C LEU A 96 -8.98 -8.85 -4.75
N ASN A 97 -8.03 -9.23 -5.61
CA ASN A 97 -7.08 -8.30 -6.18
C ASN A 97 -7.79 -7.27 -7.05
N THR A 98 -8.69 -7.69 -7.94
CA THR A 98 -9.48 -6.76 -8.76
C THR A 98 -10.31 -5.81 -7.90
N ILE A 99 -10.95 -6.30 -6.83
CA ILE A 99 -11.70 -5.46 -5.90
C ILE A 99 -10.76 -4.45 -5.22
N LEU A 100 -9.61 -4.89 -4.72
CA LEU A 100 -8.62 -4.01 -4.09
C LEU A 100 -8.14 -2.92 -5.06
N LEU A 101 -7.89 -3.27 -6.32
CA LEU A 101 -7.49 -2.30 -7.34
C LEU A 101 -8.58 -1.28 -7.66
N PHE A 102 -9.83 -1.72 -7.68
CA PHE A 102 -10.96 -0.82 -7.85
C PHE A 102 -11.06 0.18 -6.68
N LEU A 103 -10.93 -0.30 -5.44
CA LEU A 103 -10.92 0.55 -4.24
C LEU A 103 -9.77 1.58 -4.30
N VAL A 104 -8.56 1.13 -4.63
CA VAL A 104 -7.39 2.02 -4.82
C VAL A 104 -7.63 3.08 -5.90
N ALA A 105 -8.32 2.74 -6.98
CA ALA A 105 -8.65 3.69 -8.05
C ALA A 105 -9.71 4.73 -7.64
N LEU A 106 -10.55 4.43 -6.64
CA LEU A 106 -11.52 5.39 -6.08
C LEU A 106 -10.86 6.42 -5.17
N GLU A 107 -9.72 6.10 -4.56
CA GLU A 107 -9.03 6.95 -3.59
C GLU A 107 -8.86 8.40 -4.05
N PRO A 108 -8.26 8.70 -5.22
CA PRO A 108 -8.01 10.09 -5.61
C PRO A 108 -9.31 10.87 -5.82
N TYR A 109 -10.39 10.20 -6.22
CA TYR A 109 -11.71 10.81 -6.38
C TYR A 109 -12.35 11.14 -5.03
N LEU A 110 -12.41 10.16 -4.12
CA LEU A 110 -12.98 10.36 -2.79
C LEU A 110 -12.20 11.43 -2.02
N PHE A 111 -10.87 11.41 -2.11
CA PHE A 111 -10.01 12.37 -1.44
C PHE A 111 -10.22 13.80 -1.96
N ASN A 112 -10.43 14.00 -3.26
CA ASN A 112 -10.65 15.34 -3.85
C ASN A 112 -11.90 16.04 -3.31
N ILE A 113 -12.90 15.28 -2.88
CA ILE A 113 -14.16 15.82 -2.34
C ILE A 113 -14.00 16.15 -0.84
N LEU A 114 -13.03 15.58 -0.13
CA LEU A 114 -12.88 15.82 1.31
C LEU A 114 -12.51 17.28 1.62
N PRO A 115 -13.24 17.95 2.53
CA PRO A 115 -13.13 19.39 2.72
C PRO A 115 -11.88 19.81 3.50
N LEU A 116 -11.34 18.95 4.37
CA LEU A 116 -10.36 19.33 5.40
C LEU A 116 -9.07 19.95 4.84
N PHE A 117 -8.60 19.46 3.69
CA PHE A 117 -7.33 19.89 3.10
C PHE A 117 -7.49 20.80 1.89
N LEU A 118 -8.71 20.93 1.39
CA LEU A 118 -8.98 21.47 0.06
C LEU A 118 -10.02 22.60 0.06
N SER A 119 -10.77 22.77 1.16
CA SER A 119 -11.81 23.77 1.31
C SER A 119 -11.71 24.47 2.68
N PRO A 120 -12.15 25.73 2.80
CA PRO A 120 -12.31 26.39 4.10
C PRO A 120 -13.31 25.62 4.99
N LEU A 121 -13.05 25.54 6.31
CA LEU A 121 -13.85 24.81 7.32
C LEU A 121 -15.34 25.17 7.38
N GLN A 122 -15.83 26.14 6.61
CA GLN A 122 -17.16 26.73 6.77
C GLN A 122 -18.24 26.11 5.88
N THR A 123 -17.90 25.18 4.99
CA THR A 123 -18.88 24.50 4.14
C THR A 123 -19.06 23.07 4.63
N PHE A 124 -19.82 22.84 5.70
CA PHE A 124 -20.25 21.48 6.07
C PHE A 124 -21.55 21.17 5.33
N SER A 125 -21.53 20.11 4.51
CA SER A 125 -22.65 19.62 3.71
C SER A 125 -22.79 18.13 3.97
N GLU A 126 -24.00 17.59 3.91
CA GLU A 126 -24.27 16.14 3.98
C GLU A 126 -23.37 15.33 3.03
N LEU A 127 -23.00 15.92 1.88
CA LEU A 127 -22.07 15.32 0.95
C LEU A 127 -20.72 14.98 1.60
N TYR A 128 -20.15 15.86 2.42
CA TYR A 128 -18.84 15.65 3.03
C TYR A 128 -18.86 14.58 4.14
N ASP A 129 -19.97 14.48 4.86
CA ASP A 129 -20.14 13.41 5.86
C ASP A 129 -20.30 12.05 5.18
N VAL A 130 -21.03 11.98 4.07
CA VAL A 130 -21.14 10.76 3.26
C VAL A 130 -19.80 10.41 2.62
N THR A 131 -19.10 11.37 2.00
CA THR A 131 -17.79 11.13 1.37
C THR A 131 -16.76 10.68 2.40
N SER A 132 -16.68 11.29 3.57
CA SER A 132 -15.74 10.87 4.62
C SER A 132 -16.03 9.47 5.15
N SER A 133 -17.31 9.09 5.24
CA SER A 133 -17.73 7.74 5.62
C SER A 133 -17.34 6.72 4.54
N LEU A 134 -17.56 7.06 3.27
CA LEU A 134 -17.16 6.23 2.12
C LEU A 134 -15.65 6.09 2.02
N TYR A 135 -14.88 7.16 2.25
CA TYR A 135 -13.42 7.12 2.28
C TYR A 135 -12.92 6.20 3.39
N ALA A 136 -13.49 6.31 4.59
CA ALA A 136 -13.13 5.41 5.69
C ALA A 136 -13.47 3.94 5.38
N LEU A 137 -14.62 3.70 4.75
CA LEU A 137 -15.03 2.36 4.32
C LEU A 137 -14.09 1.81 3.24
N ASP A 138 -13.69 2.63 2.27
CA ASP A 138 -12.77 2.27 1.19
C ASP A 138 -11.41 1.81 1.74
N ILE A 139 -10.76 2.66 2.55
CA ILE A 139 -9.48 2.32 3.18
C ILE A 139 -9.63 1.10 4.12
N GLY A 140 -10.73 1.03 4.89
CA GLY A 140 -11.03 -0.10 5.76
C GLY A 140 -11.17 -1.42 4.98
N ALA A 141 -11.83 -1.39 3.84
CA ALA A 141 -12.00 -2.53 2.95
C ALA A 141 -10.67 -2.95 2.30
N ILE A 142 -9.83 -2.01 1.88
CA ILE A 142 -8.48 -2.30 1.36
C ILE A 142 -7.65 -3.04 2.42
N TYR A 143 -7.58 -2.53 3.64
CA TYR A 143 -6.85 -3.19 4.73
C TYR A 143 -7.48 -4.53 5.13
N GLY A 144 -8.81 -4.66 5.03
CA GLY A 144 -9.51 -5.93 5.22
C GLY A 144 -9.10 -6.98 4.18
N ILE A 145 -9.03 -6.61 2.90
CA ILE A 145 -8.56 -7.50 1.83
C ILE A 145 -7.08 -7.88 2.02
N LEU A 146 -6.22 -6.91 2.38
CA LEU A 146 -4.82 -7.17 2.71
C LEU A 146 -4.72 -8.16 3.88
N ALA A 147 -5.52 -7.99 4.94
CA ALA A 147 -5.56 -8.92 6.06
C ALA A 147 -5.98 -10.34 5.64
N VAL A 148 -6.91 -10.46 4.69
CA VAL A 148 -7.30 -11.75 4.11
C VAL A 148 -6.13 -12.37 3.34
N PHE A 149 -5.44 -11.61 2.50
CA PHE A 149 -4.25 -12.09 1.79
C PHE A 149 -3.14 -12.54 2.74
N THR A 150 -2.83 -11.75 3.76
CA THR A 150 -1.84 -12.11 4.79
C THR A 150 -2.29 -13.31 5.61
N HIS A 151 -3.59 -13.48 5.85
CA HIS A 151 -4.13 -14.68 6.49
C HIS A 151 -3.93 -15.94 5.64
N ILE A 152 -4.25 -15.87 4.34
CA ILE A 152 -4.06 -16.98 3.39
C ILE A 152 -2.58 -17.36 3.36
N LEU A 153 -1.70 -16.36 3.19
CA LEU A 153 -0.26 -16.56 3.19
C LEU A 153 0.25 -17.22 4.48
N ALA A 154 -0.18 -16.72 5.65
CA ALA A 154 0.21 -17.28 6.93
C ALA A 154 -0.30 -18.72 7.15
N SER A 155 -1.37 -19.12 6.47
CA SER A 155 -1.92 -20.48 6.50
C SER A 155 -1.14 -21.42 5.57
N GLU A 156 -0.81 -20.96 4.36
CA GLU A 156 -0.08 -21.75 3.35
C GLU A 156 1.40 -21.95 3.74
N GLU A 157 2.09 -20.90 4.19
CA GLU A 157 3.50 -20.99 4.61
C GLU A 157 3.70 -21.80 5.88
N ARG A 158 2.65 -22.03 6.69
CA ARG A 158 2.73 -22.89 7.87
C ARG A 158 3.18 -24.31 7.53
N LYS A 159 3.00 -24.74 6.29
CA LYS A 159 3.41 -26.06 5.81
C LYS A 159 4.88 -26.14 5.37
N LEU A 160 5.56 -25.01 5.16
CA LEU A 160 6.85 -24.97 4.43
C LEU A 160 7.94 -24.08 5.06
N VAL A 161 7.64 -23.25 6.08
CA VAL A 161 8.54 -22.16 6.50
C VAL A 161 8.83 -22.14 8.01
N ALA A 162 10.05 -21.70 8.36
CA ALA A 162 10.57 -21.58 9.72
C ALA A 162 9.69 -20.71 10.65
N PRO A 163 9.58 -21.05 11.95
CA PRO A 163 8.65 -20.43 12.90
C PRO A 163 8.82 -18.92 13.13
N ASP A 164 10.00 -18.36 12.85
CA ASP A 164 10.26 -16.91 12.99
C ASP A 164 9.59 -16.07 11.89
N LEU A 165 9.47 -16.59 10.65
CA LEU A 165 8.76 -15.91 9.56
C LEU A 165 7.24 -15.95 9.77
N LEU A 166 6.72 -17.05 10.30
CA LEU A 166 5.31 -17.19 10.66
C LEU A 166 4.85 -16.17 11.72
N ARG A 167 5.71 -15.83 12.69
CA ARG A 167 5.41 -14.77 13.68
C ARG A 167 5.28 -13.40 13.02
N ARG A 168 6.12 -13.11 12.00
CA ARG A 168 6.09 -11.84 11.26
C ARG A 168 4.77 -11.68 10.49
N TYR A 169 4.33 -12.71 9.78
CA TYR A 169 3.06 -12.64 9.03
C TYR A 169 1.84 -12.52 9.93
N LYS A 170 1.81 -13.22 11.07
CA LYS A 170 0.72 -13.08 12.06
C LYS A 170 0.63 -11.67 12.63
N LEU A 171 1.77 -11.05 12.89
CA LEU A 171 1.81 -9.67 13.41
C LEU A 171 1.39 -8.67 12.33
N SER A 172 1.85 -8.86 11.08
CA SER A 172 1.40 -8.07 9.92
C SER A 172 -0.11 -8.11 9.77
N ARG A 173 -0.69 -9.31 9.78
CA ARG A 173 -2.13 -9.55 9.71
C ARG A 173 -2.88 -8.85 10.83
N ASN A 174 -2.39 -8.95 12.06
CA ASN A 174 -3.06 -8.30 13.19
C ASN A 174 -3.03 -6.78 13.09
N LEU A 175 -1.92 -6.19 12.61
CA LEU A 175 -1.86 -4.75 12.34
C LEU A 175 -2.83 -4.33 11.23
N GLU A 176 -2.92 -5.09 10.16
CA GLU A 176 -3.88 -4.85 9.07
C GLU A 176 -5.33 -4.92 9.56
N ILE A 177 -5.67 -5.91 10.40
CA ILE A 177 -7.00 -6.04 11.02
C ILE A 177 -7.30 -4.86 11.94
N VAL A 178 -6.33 -4.45 12.77
CA VAL A 178 -6.50 -3.30 13.66
C VAL A 178 -6.76 -2.04 12.86
N VAL A 179 -5.97 -1.78 11.81
CA VAL A 179 -6.17 -0.62 10.94
C VAL A 179 -7.51 -0.69 10.20
N ALA A 180 -7.86 -1.84 9.63
CA ALA A 180 -9.16 -2.04 9.00
C ALA A 180 -10.31 -1.75 9.97
N THR A 181 -10.22 -2.22 11.21
CA THR A 181 -11.24 -2.01 12.23
C THR A 181 -11.32 -0.54 12.63
N ILE A 182 -10.19 0.15 12.81
CA ILE A 182 -10.15 1.59 13.10
C ILE A 182 -10.88 2.37 12.00
N PHE A 183 -10.58 2.08 10.73
CA PHE A 183 -11.22 2.74 9.61
C PHE A 183 -12.72 2.41 9.49
N LEU A 184 -13.11 1.14 9.61
CA LEU A 184 -14.52 0.74 9.56
C LEU A 184 -15.36 1.32 10.72
N VAL A 185 -14.81 1.37 11.93
CA VAL A 185 -15.47 2.01 13.08
C VAL A 185 -15.58 3.53 12.87
N SER A 186 -14.55 4.14 12.28
CA SER A 186 -14.59 5.57 11.95
C SER A 186 -15.57 5.92 10.83
N ALA A 187 -15.98 4.94 10.01
CA ALA A 187 -16.93 5.13 8.92
C ALA A 187 -18.36 5.40 9.42
N ILE A 188 -18.67 5.10 10.68
CA ILE A 188 -20.04 5.26 11.22
C ILE A 188 -20.37 6.76 11.34
N PRO A 189 -21.31 7.31 10.53
CA PRO A 189 -21.64 8.74 10.47
C PRO A 189 -22.11 9.30 11.80
N GLN A 190 -22.94 8.55 12.53
CA GLN A 190 -23.55 9.01 13.77
C GLN A 190 -22.57 9.21 14.95
N ILE A 191 -21.37 8.63 14.89
CA ILE A 191 -20.49 8.52 16.07
C ILE A 191 -19.37 9.56 16.06
N TRP A 192 -18.90 9.99 14.88
CA TRP A 192 -17.66 10.73 14.77
C TRP A 192 -17.82 12.02 13.96
N THR A 193 -17.36 13.14 14.52
CA THR A 193 -17.17 14.38 13.76
C THR A 193 -16.04 14.22 12.76
N LEU A 194 -16.06 15.00 11.67
CA LEU A 194 -15.04 14.97 10.62
C LEU A 194 -13.62 15.09 11.19
N ASP A 195 -13.35 16.09 12.03
CA ASP A 195 -12.03 16.31 12.65
C ASP A 195 -11.56 15.11 13.49
N ALA A 196 -12.47 14.46 14.21
CA ALA A 196 -12.16 13.27 14.99
C ALA A 196 -11.78 12.09 14.08
N ARG A 197 -12.43 11.92 12.92
CA ARG A 197 -12.09 10.87 11.96
C ARG A 197 -10.68 11.03 11.41
N TYR A 198 -10.29 12.25 11.03
CA TYR A 198 -8.95 12.48 10.49
C TYR A 198 -7.84 12.25 11.52
N THR A 199 -8.05 12.66 12.78
CA THR A 199 -7.09 12.38 13.86
C THR A 199 -6.95 10.89 14.12
N ILE A 200 -8.06 10.15 14.07
CA ILE A 200 -8.07 8.68 14.12
C ILE A 200 -7.29 8.09 12.94
N TRP A 201 -7.50 8.56 11.72
CA TRP A 201 -6.79 8.06 10.54
C TRP A 201 -5.29 8.35 10.63
N ALA A 202 -4.90 9.55 11.07
CA ALA A 202 -3.50 9.91 11.30
C ALA A 202 -2.82 9.01 12.34
N SER A 203 -3.56 8.56 13.36
CA SER A 203 -3.04 7.63 14.38
C SER A 203 -2.55 6.30 13.79
N THR A 204 -3.13 5.86 12.67
CA THR A 204 -2.79 4.57 12.03
C THR A 204 -1.36 4.53 11.50
N PHE A 205 -0.80 5.68 11.11
CA PHE A 205 0.62 5.80 10.76
C PHE A 205 1.52 5.49 11.96
N PHE A 206 1.14 5.93 13.15
CA PHE A 206 1.89 5.66 14.37
C PHE A 206 1.76 4.20 14.81
N VAL A 207 0.59 3.58 14.62
CA VAL A 207 0.41 2.13 14.85
C VAL A 207 1.38 1.32 13.98
N TYR A 208 1.50 1.69 12.69
CA TYR A 208 2.40 1.05 11.75
C TYR A 208 3.88 1.29 12.06
N ARG A 209 4.25 2.54 12.32
CA ARG A 209 5.64 2.94 12.62
C ARG A 209 6.08 2.39 13.98
N GLY A 210 5.19 2.36 14.97
CA GLY A 210 5.37 1.77 16.29
C GLY A 210 5.56 0.25 16.22
N GLY A 211 4.75 -0.46 15.43
CA GLY A 211 4.95 -1.89 15.16
C GLY A 211 6.33 -2.19 14.57
N ASN A 212 6.82 -1.34 13.65
CA ASN A 212 8.16 -1.45 13.06
C ASN A 212 9.31 -1.06 14.03
N LEU A 213 9.08 -0.17 14.98
CA LEU A 213 10.05 0.20 16.02
C LEU A 213 10.21 -0.89 17.07
N VAL A 214 9.09 -1.45 17.56
CA VAL A 214 9.09 -2.61 18.47
C VAL A 214 9.80 -3.79 17.80
N ARG A 215 9.61 -3.98 16.50
CA ARG A 215 10.34 -4.95 15.66
C ARG A 215 11.86 -4.71 15.66
N GLY A 216 12.31 -3.46 15.52
CA GLY A 216 13.74 -3.10 15.56
C GLY A 216 14.39 -3.39 16.93
N LEU A 217 13.66 -3.12 18.01
CA LEU A 217 14.13 -3.36 19.37
C LEU A 217 14.18 -4.86 19.72
N GLN A 218 13.18 -5.65 19.30
CA GLN A 218 13.20 -7.11 19.49
C GLN A 218 14.33 -7.80 18.71
N LYS A 219 14.67 -7.30 17.51
CA LYS A 219 15.79 -7.81 16.72
C LYS A 219 17.14 -7.52 17.38
N ARG A 220 17.30 -6.34 18.00
CA ARG A 220 18.51 -5.99 18.78
C ARG A 220 18.66 -6.81 20.06
N ARG A 221 17.56 -7.17 20.72
CA ARG A 221 17.58 -7.99 21.96
C ARG A 221 17.94 -9.47 21.72
N LYS A 222 17.89 -9.94 20.47
CA LYS A 222 18.24 -11.32 20.07
C LYS A 222 19.58 -11.43 19.33
N ALA A 223 20.28 -10.32 19.11
CA ALA A 223 21.64 -10.37 18.58
C ALA A 223 22.61 -10.69 19.74
N PRO A 224 23.49 -11.70 19.61
CA PRO A 224 24.44 -12.08 20.65
C PRO A 224 25.45 -10.98 20.95
#